data_AF-A0A3D5W899-F1
#
_entry.id   AF-A0A3D5W899-F1
#
_cell.length_a   1.000
_cell.length_b   1.000
_cell.length_c   1.000
_cell.angle_alpha   90.00
_cell.angle_beta   90.00
_cell.angle_gamma   90.00
#
_symmetry.space_group_name_H-M   'P 1'
#
loop_
_entity.id
_entity.type
_entity.pdbx_description
1 polymer ?
#
loop_
_entity_poly.entity_id
_entity_poly.type
_entity_poly.pdbx_seq_one_letter_code
_entity_poly.pdbx_strand_id
1 'polypeptide(L)'
;MWKLTIASSFVFALFALPSVADTTSQQWMTIVEVKKTGDHCVNDSNCFNRYHPNIPAVATANVGDMIVLHTRDALDSEFTIDSVPADLATVDLGLVHPMTGPVSINGAKRGDAIEVEIVDIAPDQYGYTVIAPGFGFLRDIFTEPYIVNWHLTRTGAVSPELSGVTVPYEAFPGSIGVMPGEPEIQMIKAREADLAGAGGVVLGPSAAGALPASVCGESGSHKDDCLRTIPPRENGGNMDVQQMQVGTRVLFPCFIDGCGVFAGDIHYAQGDGEVSGTAVEMGTVTTLRVKKIHKGKGSSMDMPATLGNDQIIDMEPTRFYQTVGIPKKGKGEIPPSHGYLGGEKIANLENLNEDLTVAARHALLQMIDYLVSEHGLTKEQAYVLCSVAVDLRVGQVVDVPNYVVTAVLNLDVFDKYRF
;
A
#
# COMPACT_ATOMS: atom_id res chain seq x y z
N MET A 1 -53.50 -39.34 -68.87
CA MET A 1 -52.35 -40.15 -68.37
C MET A 1 -51.59 -39.30 -67.37
N TRP A 2 -51.78 -39.55 -66.07
CA TRP A 2 -51.00 -38.91 -65.01
C TRP A 2 -49.62 -39.55 -64.95
N LYS A 3 -48.55 -38.75 -65.01
CA LYS A 3 -47.19 -39.19 -64.68
C LYS A 3 -46.87 -38.70 -63.27
N LEU A 4 -46.70 -39.65 -62.36
CA LEU A 4 -46.19 -39.43 -61.00
C LEU A 4 -44.69 -39.10 -61.11
N THR A 5 -44.28 -37.93 -60.65
CA THR A 5 -42.86 -37.59 -60.50
C THR A 5 -42.47 -37.86 -59.04
N ILE A 6 -41.61 -38.86 -58.83
CA ILE A 6 -41.06 -39.20 -57.51
C ILE A 6 -40.08 -38.08 -57.10
N ALA A 7 -40.40 -37.37 -56.03
CA ALA A 7 -39.48 -36.42 -55.42
C ALA A 7 -38.40 -37.17 -54.63
N SER A 8 -37.14 -37.04 -55.04
CA SER A 8 -36.00 -37.55 -54.29
C SER A 8 -35.81 -36.73 -53.00
N SER A 9 -36.06 -37.35 -51.85
CA SER A 9 -35.71 -36.80 -50.54
C SER A 9 -34.19 -36.78 -50.38
N PHE A 10 -33.58 -35.59 -50.42
CA PHE A 10 -32.20 -35.40 -49.99
C PHE A 10 -32.16 -35.46 -48.45
N VAL A 11 -31.61 -36.55 -47.91
CA VAL A 11 -31.22 -36.64 -46.50
C VAL A 11 -29.94 -35.81 -46.34
N PHE A 12 -30.05 -34.62 -45.75
CA PHE A 12 -28.90 -33.88 -45.26
C PHE A 12 -28.38 -34.61 -44.01
N ALA A 13 -27.33 -35.42 -44.18
CA ALA A 13 -26.53 -35.86 -43.05
C ALA A 13 -25.79 -34.64 -42.50
N LEU A 14 -26.28 -34.05 -41.40
CA LEU A 14 -25.50 -33.10 -40.62
C LEU A 14 -24.31 -33.84 -40.03
N PHE A 15 -23.16 -33.76 -40.71
CA PHE A 15 -21.87 -34.03 -40.08
C PHE A 15 -21.56 -32.85 -39.15
N ALA A 16 -21.91 -32.98 -37.87
CA ALA A 16 -21.39 -32.11 -36.84
C ALA A 16 -19.89 -32.41 -36.68
N LEU A 17 -19.05 -31.72 -37.43
CA LEU A 17 -17.63 -31.66 -37.15
C LEU A 17 -17.47 -30.83 -35.86
N PRO A 18 -16.81 -31.35 -34.80
CA PRO A 18 -16.51 -30.54 -33.63
C PRO A 18 -15.60 -29.40 -34.07
N SER A 19 -16.12 -28.17 -34.04
CA SER A 19 -15.27 -26.98 -34.16
C SER A 19 -14.50 -26.84 -32.86
N VAL A 20 -13.19 -27.06 -32.92
CA VAL A 20 -12.29 -26.82 -31.78
C VAL A 20 -11.75 -25.41 -31.94
N ALA A 21 -12.10 -24.52 -31.03
CA ALA A 21 -11.46 -23.22 -30.93
C ALA A 21 -10.09 -23.41 -30.26
N ASP A 22 -9.02 -23.46 -31.07
CA ASP A 22 -7.64 -23.48 -30.59
C ASP A 22 -7.07 -22.05 -30.62
N THR A 23 -6.87 -21.47 -29.45
CA THR A 23 -6.28 -20.14 -29.27
C THR A 23 -4.85 -20.19 -28.72
N THR A 24 -4.20 -21.35 -28.68
CA THR A 24 -2.86 -21.52 -28.09
C THR A 24 -1.79 -20.66 -28.78
N SER A 25 -2.01 -20.28 -30.04
CA SER A 25 -1.11 -19.39 -30.80
C SER A 25 -1.30 -17.89 -30.50
N GLN A 26 -2.29 -17.49 -29.70
CA GLN A 26 -2.55 -16.08 -29.38
C GLN A 26 -1.61 -15.60 -28.27
N GLN A 27 -0.37 -15.29 -28.63
CA GLN A 27 0.66 -14.77 -27.73
C GLN A 27 0.98 -13.31 -28.10
N TRP A 28 0.18 -12.36 -27.61
CA TRP A 28 0.41 -10.94 -27.91
C TRP A 28 1.06 -10.17 -26.75
N MET A 29 1.16 -10.77 -25.56
CA MET A 29 1.82 -10.19 -24.39
C MET A 29 2.96 -11.08 -23.91
N THR A 30 4.12 -10.46 -23.63
CA THR A 30 5.19 -11.11 -22.88
C THR A 30 4.91 -10.95 -21.38
N ILE A 31 5.09 -12.02 -20.61
CA ILE A 31 4.96 -12.01 -19.15
C ILE A 31 6.35 -12.20 -18.54
N VAL A 32 6.75 -11.25 -17.70
CA VAL A 32 7.93 -11.33 -16.83
C VAL A 32 7.42 -11.63 -15.43
N GLU A 33 7.43 -12.90 -15.05
CA GLU A 33 6.91 -13.37 -13.76
C GLU A 33 8.04 -13.56 -12.74
N VAL A 34 7.93 -12.86 -11.61
CA VAL A 34 8.83 -12.94 -10.45
C VAL A 34 8.05 -13.60 -9.31
N LYS A 35 8.27 -14.91 -9.14
CA LYS A 35 7.59 -15.72 -8.13
C LYS A 35 8.28 -15.60 -6.78
N LYS A 36 7.49 -15.59 -5.71
CA LYS A 36 8.00 -15.79 -4.36
C LYS A 36 8.38 -17.24 -4.14
N THR A 37 9.45 -17.49 -3.39
CA THR A 37 9.90 -18.84 -3.03
C THR A 37 10.22 -18.96 -1.56
N GLY A 38 9.93 -20.12 -0.96
CA GLY A 38 10.14 -20.34 0.47
C GLY A 38 9.16 -19.55 1.34
N ASP A 39 9.21 -19.82 2.64
CA ASP A 39 8.19 -19.34 3.58
C ASP A 39 8.41 -17.87 3.93
N HIS A 40 9.66 -17.40 3.98
CA HIS A 40 10.01 -16.00 4.30
C HIS A 40 10.87 -15.34 3.23
N CYS A 41 10.97 -14.00 3.30
CA CYS A 41 11.82 -13.18 2.42
C CYS A 41 13.29 -13.63 2.42
N VAL A 42 13.81 -14.08 3.56
CA VAL A 42 15.20 -14.59 3.67
C VAL A 42 15.45 -15.85 2.82
N ASN A 43 14.40 -16.61 2.48
CA ASN A 43 14.48 -17.80 1.66
C ASN A 43 14.27 -17.51 0.16
N ASP A 44 14.08 -16.24 -0.18
CA ASP A 44 13.63 -15.80 -1.49
C ASP A 44 14.66 -14.88 -2.13
N SER A 45 15.31 -15.34 -3.20
CA SER A 45 16.29 -14.53 -3.93
C SER A 45 15.66 -13.35 -4.67
N ASN A 46 14.34 -13.34 -4.82
CA ASN A 46 13.59 -12.24 -5.45
C ASN A 46 13.11 -11.20 -4.43
N CYS A 47 13.36 -11.43 -3.15
CA CYS A 47 12.92 -10.58 -2.06
C CYS A 47 14.06 -9.75 -1.45
N PHE A 48 13.76 -8.51 -1.09
CA PHE A 48 14.66 -7.62 -0.38
C PHE A 48 13.87 -6.71 0.57
N ASN A 49 14.51 -6.12 1.57
CA ASN A 49 13.81 -5.24 2.53
C ASN A 49 14.59 -3.95 2.86
N ARG A 50 15.53 -3.59 2.00
CA ARG A 50 16.26 -2.32 2.04
C ARG A 50 16.40 -1.73 0.65
N TYR A 51 16.50 -0.41 0.55
CA TYR A 51 16.81 0.23 -0.72
C TYR A 51 18.31 0.51 -0.85
N HIS A 52 18.93 -0.02 -1.91
CA HIS A 52 20.31 0.28 -2.29
C HIS A 52 20.54 -0.01 -3.79
N PRO A 53 21.22 0.86 -4.57
CA PRO A 53 21.41 0.68 -6.02
C PRO A 53 22.22 -0.57 -6.38
N ASN A 54 23.00 -1.11 -5.44
CA ASN A 54 23.80 -2.32 -5.63
C ASN A 54 23.02 -3.63 -5.38
N ILE A 55 21.73 -3.55 -5.04
CA ILE A 55 20.85 -4.72 -5.05
C ILE A 55 20.62 -5.12 -6.51
N PRO A 56 20.97 -6.36 -6.92
CA PRO A 56 20.87 -6.76 -8.32
C PRO A 56 19.42 -6.87 -8.76
N ALA A 57 19.16 -6.52 -10.02
CA ALA A 57 17.87 -6.80 -10.63
C ALA A 57 17.65 -8.32 -10.78
N VAL A 58 16.45 -8.77 -10.43
CA VAL A 58 16.07 -10.19 -10.45
C VAL A 58 15.46 -10.60 -11.79
N ALA A 59 14.98 -9.62 -12.55
CA ALA A 59 14.46 -9.81 -13.90
C ALA A 59 14.67 -8.54 -14.74
N THR A 60 14.40 -8.66 -16.03
CA THR A 60 14.40 -7.54 -16.98
C THR A 60 13.12 -7.57 -17.80
N ALA A 61 12.52 -6.40 -18.05
CA ALA A 61 11.30 -6.24 -18.83
C ALA A 61 11.46 -5.12 -19.88
N ASN A 62 10.66 -5.20 -20.94
CA ASN A 62 10.52 -4.13 -21.92
C ASN A 62 9.25 -3.31 -21.65
N VAL A 63 9.19 -2.11 -22.23
CA VAL A 63 7.95 -1.35 -22.28
C VAL A 63 6.85 -2.18 -22.94
N GLY A 64 5.72 -2.32 -22.26
CA GLY A 64 4.56 -3.10 -22.70
C GLY A 64 4.46 -4.53 -22.17
N ASP A 65 5.55 -5.09 -21.62
CA ASP A 65 5.53 -6.41 -20.98
C ASP A 65 4.68 -6.37 -19.68
N MET A 66 4.02 -7.48 -19.35
CA MET A 66 3.33 -7.66 -18.07
C MET A 66 4.33 -8.15 -17.03
N ILE A 67 4.55 -7.36 -15.99
CA ILE A 67 5.44 -7.68 -14.87
C ILE A 67 4.57 -8.23 -13.75
N VAL A 68 4.67 -9.52 -13.47
CA VAL A 68 3.87 -10.20 -12.44
C VAL A 68 4.74 -10.46 -11.21
N LEU A 69 4.44 -9.79 -10.11
CA LEU A 69 5.18 -9.86 -8.85
C LEU A 69 4.34 -10.60 -7.80
N HIS A 70 4.86 -11.70 -7.26
CA HIS A 70 4.24 -12.41 -6.15
C HIS A 70 4.74 -11.81 -4.83
N THR A 71 3.89 -11.06 -4.13
CA THR A 71 4.28 -10.32 -2.93
C THR A 71 3.92 -11.06 -1.64
N ARG A 72 4.60 -10.67 -0.57
CA ARG A 72 4.34 -11.08 0.82
C ARG A 72 3.60 -9.94 1.54
N ASP A 73 3.01 -10.23 2.69
CA ASP A 73 2.47 -9.18 3.57
C ASP A 73 3.59 -8.31 4.16
N ALA A 74 3.22 -7.14 4.69
CA ALA A 74 4.14 -6.10 5.16
C ALA A 74 5.13 -6.56 6.23
N LEU A 75 4.74 -7.54 7.06
CA LEU A 75 5.49 -7.97 8.22
C LEU A 75 6.38 -9.21 8.00
N ASP A 76 6.26 -9.88 6.84
CA ASP A 76 6.85 -11.22 6.61
C ASP A 76 6.52 -12.19 7.75
N SER A 77 5.29 -12.08 8.26
CA SER A 77 4.87 -12.68 9.54
C SER A 77 4.37 -14.12 9.40
N GLU A 78 4.30 -14.81 10.54
CA GLU A 78 3.67 -16.13 10.68
C GLU A 78 2.18 -16.03 11.00
N PHE A 79 1.54 -14.89 10.71
CA PHE A 79 0.14 -14.69 11.04
C PHE A 79 -0.78 -15.59 10.23
N THR A 80 -1.86 -16.02 10.88
CA THR A 80 -2.91 -16.85 10.30
C THR A 80 -4.27 -16.34 10.76
N ILE A 81 -5.34 -16.90 10.21
CA ILE A 81 -6.71 -16.54 10.65
C ILE A 81 -6.94 -16.77 12.15
N ASP A 82 -6.15 -17.64 12.79
CA ASP A 82 -6.25 -17.95 14.22
C ASP A 82 -5.30 -17.11 15.10
N SER A 83 -4.57 -16.15 14.51
CA SER A 83 -3.61 -15.31 15.23
C SER A 83 -4.29 -14.40 16.26
N VAL A 84 -3.63 -14.23 17.40
CA VAL A 84 -4.14 -13.48 18.55
C VAL A 84 -3.23 -12.28 18.87
N PRO A 85 -3.69 -11.29 19.66
CA PRO A 85 -2.88 -10.11 19.98
C PRO A 85 -1.50 -10.41 20.58
N ALA A 86 -1.34 -11.54 21.28
CA ALA A 86 -0.07 -11.95 21.85
C ALA A 86 0.98 -12.31 20.78
N ASP A 87 0.56 -12.72 19.59
CA ASP A 87 1.46 -13.11 18.50
C ASP A 87 2.21 -11.90 17.93
N LEU A 88 1.70 -10.67 18.11
CA LEU A 88 2.41 -9.44 17.72
C LEU A 88 3.77 -9.30 18.41
N ALA A 89 3.96 -9.92 19.59
CA ALA A 89 5.25 -9.92 20.27
C ALA A 89 6.35 -10.67 19.50
N THR A 90 5.98 -11.46 18.50
CA THR A 90 6.91 -12.23 17.64
C THR A 90 7.33 -11.45 16.39
N VAL A 91 6.68 -10.33 16.08
CA VAL A 91 6.95 -9.55 14.87
C VAL A 91 8.31 -8.86 14.98
N ASP A 92 9.20 -9.14 14.02
CA ASP A 92 10.48 -8.47 13.89
C ASP A 92 10.37 -7.31 12.88
N LEU A 93 10.26 -6.09 13.40
CA LEU A 93 10.24 -4.87 12.59
C LEU A 93 11.52 -4.65 11.78
N GLY A 94 12.60 -5.39 12.02
CA GLY A 94 13.80 -5.40 11.18
C GLY A 94 13.58 -6.02 9.80
N LEU A 95 12.61 -6.94 9.68
CA LEU A 95 12.26 -7.63 8.44
C LEU A 95 11.38 -6.78 7.52
N VAL A 96 10.64 -5.84 8.11
CA VAL A 96 9.73 -4.92 7.45
C VAL A 96 10.47 -3.96 6.51
N HIS A 97 10.01 -3.73 5.28
CA HIS A 97 8.98 -4.43 4.50
C HIS A 97 9.62 -5.39 3.47
N PRO A 98 9.13 -6.64 3.27
CA PRO A 98 9.59 -7.53 2.21
C PRO A 98 9.06 -7.08 0.84
N MET A 99 9.95 -6.65 -0.06
CA MET A 99 9.64 -6.20 -1.41
C MET A 99 10.02 -7.27 -2.45
N THR A 100 9.23 -7.39 -3.51
CA THR A 100 9.54 -8.27 -4.65
C THR A 100 10.14 -7.47 -5.80
N GLY A 101 11.30 -7.89 -6.30
CA GLY A 101 12.05 -7.20 -7.36
C GLY A 101 13.54 -7.06 -7.01
N PRO A 102 14.25 -6.04 -7.53
CA PRO A 102 13.81 -5.08 -8.53
C PRO A 102 13.84 -5.66 -9.96
N VAL A 103 12.95 -5.17 -10.82
CA VAL A 103 12.89 -5.49 -12.25
C VAL A 103 13.50 -4.33 -13.05
N SER A 104 14.53 -4.63 -13.84
CA SER A 104 15.19 -3.64 -14.70
C SER A 104 14.39 -3.40 -15.98
N ILE A 105 14.19 -2.14 -16.36
CA ILE A 105 13.45 -1.76 -17.55
C ILE A 105 14.40 -1.41 -18.69
N ASN A 106 14.36 -2.22 -19.75
CA ASN A 106 15.21 -2.05 -20.92
C ASN A 106 15.07 -0.65 -21.53
N GLY A 107 16.21 0.03 -21.70
CA GLY A 107 16.29 1.35 -22.33
C GLY A 107 15.94 2.53 -21.41
N ALA A 108 15.51 2.30 -20.17
CA ALA A 108 15.34 3.36 -19.19
C ALA A 108 16.69 3.78 -18.60
N LYS A 109 16.88 5.09 -18.40
CA LYS A 109 18.14 5.68 -17.92
C LYS A 109 17.90 6.56 -16.71
N ARG A 110 18.93 6.77 -15.88
CA ARG A 110 18.88 7.81 -14.84
C ARG A 110 18.44 9.15 -15.46
N GLY A 111 17.51 9.83 -14.80
CA GLY A 111 16.91 11.09 -15.26
C GLY A 111 15.70 10.92 -16.18
N ASP A 112 15.41 9.72 -16.69
CA ASP A 112 14.11 9.43 -17.29
C ASP A 112 13.01 9.33 -16.23
N ALA A 113 11.75 9.31 -16.64
CA ALA A 113 10.66 8.80 -15.81
C ALA A 113 9.98 7.61 -16.49
N ILE A 114 9.52 6.63 -15.72
CA ILE A 114 8.71 5.51 -16.22
C ILE A 114 7.27 5.65 -15.77
N GLU A 115 6.34 5.30 -16.66
CA GLU A 115 4.90 5.26 -16.39
C GLU A 115 4.49 3.82 -16.14
N VAL A 116 4.23 3.48 -14.87
CA VAL A 116 3.89 2.14 -14.42
C VAL A 116 2.38 2.07 -14.18
N GLU A 117 1.68 1.24 -14.94
CA GLU A 117 0.26 0.96 -14.75
C GLU A 117 0.07 -0.23 -13.80
N ILE A 118 -0.88 -0.11 -12.89
CA ILE A 118 -1.31 -1.19 -12.00
C ILE A 118 -2.45 -1.92 -12.71
N VAL A 119 -2.19 -3.15 -13.16
CA VAL A 119 -3.06 -3.87 -14.10
C VAL A 119 -4.06 -4.78 -13.39
N ASP A 120 -3.61 -5.54 -12.40
CA ASP A 120 -4.44 -6.40 -11.54
C ASP A 120 -3.71 -6.67 -10.23
N ILE A 121 -4.45 -6.93 -9.16
CA ILE A 121 -3.93 -7.40 -7.88
C ILE A 121 -4.77 -8.60 -7.47
N ALA A 122 -4.22 -9.81 -7.51
CA ALA A 122 -4.92 -10.97 -6.97
C ALA A 122 -4.62 -11.09 -5.47
N PRO A 123 -5.61 -10.90 -4.57
CA PRO A 123 -5.38 -11.00 -3.14
C PRO A 123 -5.17 -12.46 -2.72
N ASP A 124 -4.38 -12.69 -1.67
CA ASP A 124 -4.44 -13.94 -0.90
C ASP A 124 -5.80 -14.05 -0.19
N GLN A 125 -6.07 -15.19 0.47
CA GLN A 125 -7.35 -15.44 1.14
C GLN A 125 -7.41 -14.91 2.59
N TYR A 126 -6.27 -14.47 3.11
CA TYR A 126 -6.08 -14.00 4.47
C TYR A 126 -5.37 -12.65 4.46
N GLY A 127 -5.78 -11.79 5.38
CA GLY A 127 -5.05 -10.58 5.72
C GLY A 127 -5.27 -10.18 7.17
N TYR A 128 -4.57 -9.15 7.62
CA TYR A 128 -4.66 -8.66 8.99
C TYR A 128 -4.64 -7.15 9.07
N THR A 129 -5.15 -6.62 10.17
CA THR A 129 -4.89 -5.24 10.60
C THR A 129 -4.53 -5.28 12.08
N VAL A 130 -3.51 -4.53 12.48
CA VAL A 130 -2.99 -4.54 13.85
C VAL A 130 -2.96 -3.16 14.48
N ILE A 131 -3.06 -3.16 15.81
CA ILE A 131 -2.60 -2.07 16.68
C ILE A 131 -1.31 -2.59 17.33
N ALA A 132 -0.17 -2.01 16.96
CA ALA A 132 1.12 -2.34 17.57
C ALA A 132 1.46 -1.29 18.65
N PRO A 133 1.72 -1.69 19.92
CA PRO A 133 2.07 -0.76 20.98
C PRO A 133 3.23 0.18 20.61
N GLY A 134 3.01 1.49 20.80
CA GLY A 134 4.02 2.51 20.47
C GLY A 134 4.09 2.90 18.99
N PHE A 135 3.21 2.36 18.14
CA PHE A 135 3.13 2.68 16.72
C PHE A 135 1.71 3.14 16.32
N GLY A 136 1.60 3.80 15.17
CA GLY A 136 0.34 4.40 14.70
C GLY A 136 0.11 5.85 15.15
N PHE A 137 -0.95 6.43 14.59
CA PHE A 137 -1.28 7.85 14.73
C PHE A 137 -1.76 8.23 16.13
N LEU A 138 -2.44 7.30 16.82
CA LEU A 138 -2.97 7.46 18.19
C LEU A 138 -2.25 6.53 19.19
N ARG A 139 -0.95 6.27 18.98
CA ARG A 139 -0.10 5.40 19.82
C ARG A 139 -0.03 5.75 21.30
N ASP A 140 -0.41 6.97 21.65
CA ASP A 140 -0.51 7.47 23.02
C ASP A 140 -1.84 7.11 23.71
N ILE A 141 -2.84 6.69 22.94
CA ILE A 141 -4.18 6.31 23.40
C ILE A 141 -4.37 4.79 23.31
N PHE A 142 -3.91 4.18 22.21
CA PHE A 142 -3.99 2.74 21.98
C PHE A 142 -2.65 2.10 22.28
N THR A 143 -2.46 1.70 23.53
CA THR A 143 -1.17 1.21 24.05
C THR A 143 -1.07 -0.32 24.12
N GLU A 144 -2.19 -1.01 23.96
CA GLU A 144 -2.27 -2.48 24.03
C GLU A 144 -2.33 -3.08 22.62
N PRO A 145 -1.77 -4.28 22.41
CA PRO A 145 -1.82 -4.95 21.12
C PRO A 145 -3.24 -5.37 20.77
N TYR A 146 -3.60 -5.26 19.50
CA TYR A 146 -4.86 -5.74 18.96
C TYR A 146 -4.67 -6.24 17.53
N ILE A 147 -5.48 -7.22 17.12
CA ILE A 147 -5.46 -7.77 15.76
C ILE A 147 -6.89 -8.03 15.29
N VAL A 148 -7.13 -7.74 14.01
CA VAL A 148 -8.31 -8.18 13.27
C VAL A 148 -7.84 -9.05 12.12
N ASN A 149 -8.34 -10.28 12.06
CA ASN A 149 -8.02 -11.26 11.03
C ASN A 149 -9.12 -11.27 9.97
N TRP A 150 -8.73 -11.07 8.71
CA TRP A 150 -9.67 -10.89 7.61
C TRP A 150 -9.70 -12.11 6.68
N HIS A 151 -10.91 -12.56 6.37
CA HIS A 151 -11.17 -13.41 5.21
C HIS A 151 -11.33 -12.54 3.97
N LEU A 152 -10.49 -12.77 2.96
CA LEU A 152 -10.42 -11.92 1.77
C LEU A 152 -11.06 -12.61 0.56
N THR A 153 -11.75 -11.82 -0.25
CA THR A 153 -12.31 -12.25 -1.55
C THR A 153 -12.04 -11.18 -2.60
N ARG A 154 -12.51 -11.31 -3.85
CA ARG A 154 -12.41 -10.19 -4.83
C ARG A 154 -13.52 -9.15 -4.68
N THR A 155 -14.41 -9.30 -3.69
CA THR A 155 -15.59 -8.44 -3.51
C THR A 155 -15.62 -7.76 -2.15
N GLY A 156 -15.09 -8.40 -1.11
CA GLY A 156 -15.09 -7.83 0.25
C GLY A 156 -14.25 -8.64 1.24
N ALA A 157 -13.75 -7.95 2.25
CA ALA A 157 -13.07 -8.51 3.41
C ALA A 157 -14.02 -8.51 4.61
N VAL A 158 -14.09 -9.64 5.32
CA VAL A 158 -14.93 -9.83 6.50
C VAL A 158 -14.14 -10.49 7.63
N SER A 159 -14.49 -10.16 8.86
CA SER A 159 -13.80 -10.67 10.05
C SER A 159 -14.83 -10.96 11.16
N PRO A 160 -14.72 -12.10 11.88
CA PRO A 160 -15.49 -12.34 13.11
C PRO A 160 -15.22 -11.32 14.21
N GLU A 161 -13.99 -10.81 14.30
CA GLU A 161 -13.57 -9.78 15.25
C GLU A 161 -14.21 -8.41 14.96
N LEU A 162 -14.68 -8.19 13.74
CA LEU A 162 -15.41 -6.98 13.32
C LEU A 162 -16.76 -7.33 12.67
N SER A 163 -17.61 -8.02 13.42
CA SER A 163 -18.89 -8.53 12.92
C SER A 163 -19.81 -7.42 12.40
N GLY A 164 -20.46 -7.65 11.25
CA GLY A 164 -21.38 -6.69 10.63
C GLY A 164 -20.71 -5.64 9.76
N VAL A 165 -19.38 -5.70 9.63
CA VAL A 165 -18.60 -4.88 8.70
C VAL A 165 -18.15 -5.70 7.49
N THR A 166 -18.22 -5.11 6.31
CA THR A 166 -17.60 -5.62 5.07
C THR A 166 -16.79 -4.51 4.43
N VAL A 167 -15.47 -4.68 4.37
CA VAL A 167 -14.56 -3.71 3.73
C VAL A 167 -14.47 -4.05 2.23
N PRO A 168 -14.74 -3.10 1.32
CA PRO A 168 -14.71 -3.38 -0.11
C PRO A 168 -13.30 -3.73 -0.61
N TYR A 169 -13.24 -4.49 -1.70
CA TYR A 169 -11.97 -4.72 -2.40
C TYR A 169 -11.55 -3.46 -3.16
N GLU A 170 -10.54 -2.77 -2.64
CA GLU A 170 -10.04 -1.48 -3.14
C GLU A 170 -8.51 -1.49 -3.18
N ALA A 171 -7.96 -2.64 -3.61
CA ALA A 171 -6.54 -2.94 -3.42
C ALA A 171 -5.60 -2.02 -4.20
N PHE A 172 -4.48 -1.72 -3.56
CA PHE A 172 -3.40 -0.90 -4.09
C PHE A 172 -2.08 -1.28 -3.42
N PRO A 173 -0.92 -1.00 -4.04
CA PRO A 173 0.37 -1.16 -3.38
C PRO A 173 0.61 -0.04 -2.37
N GLY A 174 0.71 -0.37 -1.07
CA GLY A 174 1.25 0.54 -0.06
C GLY A 174 2.69 0.92 -0.40
N SER A 175 3.49 -0.08 -0.79
CA SER A 175 4.85 0.11 -1.31
C SER A 175 5.03 -0.26 -2.78
N ILE A 176 5.24 0.75 -3.62
CA ILE A 176 5.65 0.61 -5.02
C ILE A 176 6.67 1.69 -5.38
N GLY A 177 7.70 1.32 -6.12
CA GLY A 177 8.74 2.30 -6.44
C GLY A 177 9.80 1.82 -7.41
N VAL A 178 10.86 2.63 -7.45
CA VAL A 178 12.08 2.41 -8.22
C VAL A 178 13.30 2.48 -7.31
N MET A 179 14.42 1.89 -7.71
CA MET A 179 15.64 1.91 -6.92
C MET A 179 16.25 3.32 -6.86
N PRO A 180 16.55 3.85 -5.65
CA PRO A 180 17.29 5.10 -5.51
C PRO A 180 18.74 4.90 -5.98
N GLY A 181 19.37 5.99 -6.41
CA GLY A 181 20.79 6.03 -6.72
C GLY A 181 21.63 6.42 -5.51
N GLU A 182 22.94 6.29 -5.64
CA GLU A 182 23.90 6.70 -4.61
C GLU A 182 23.72 8.16 -4.16
N PRO A 183 23.54 9.15 -5.07
CA PRO A 183 23.34 10.54 -4.64
C PRO A 183 22.09 10.73 -3.80
N GLU A 184 21.01 10.03 -4.13
CA GLU A 184 19.75 10.09 -3.39
C GLU A 184 19.92 9.48 -2.00
N ILE A 185 20.58 8.32 -1.88
CA ILE A 185 20.86 7.70 -0.58
C ILE A 185 21.62 8.64 0.34
N GLN A 186 22.70 9.28 -0.14
CA GLN A 186 23.49 10.18 0.69
C GLN A 186 22.69 11.42 1.12
N MET A 187 21.87 11.98 0.23
CA MET A 187 20.98 13.10 0.54
C MET A 187 19.95 12.72 1.61
N ILE A 188 19.29 11.58 1.43
CA ILE A 188 18.27 11.04 2.34
C ILE A 188 18.87 10.80 3.73
N LYS A 189 20.01 10.11 3.79
CA LYS A 189 20.69 9.84 5.06
C LYS A 189 21.07 11.11 5.81
N ALA A 190 21.57 12.13 5.09
CA ALA A 190 21.96 13.38 5.71
C ALA A 190 20.76 14.07 6.38
N ARG A 191 19.65 14.27 5.65
CA ARG A 191 18.47 14.95 6.22
C ARG A 191 17.80 14.16 7.35
N GLU A 192 17.80 12.84 7.26
CA GLU A 192 17.25 11.95 8.28
C GLU A 192 18.14 11.94 9.53
N ALA A 193 19.47 11.96 9.38
CA ALA A 193 20.39 12.12 10.49
C ALA A 193 20.26 13.48 11.18
N ASP A 194 20.07 14.57 10.42
CA ASP A 194 19.82 15.90 10.97
C ASP A 194 18.51 15.93 11.80
N LEU A 195 17.44 15.32 11.28
CA LEU A 195 16.17 15.19 12.01
C LEU A 195 16.34 14.38 13.30
N ALA A 196 17.05 13.25 13.25
CA ALA A 196 17.34 12.44 14.43
C ALA A 196 18.15 13.23 15.46
N GLY A 197 19.14 14.01 15.02
CA GLY A 197 19.95 14.89 15.86
C GLY A 197 19.13 15.99 16.56
N ALA A 198 18.03 16.42 15.95
CA ALA A 198 17.06 17.34 16.54
C ALA A 198 16.04 16.65 17.49
N GLY A 199 16.12 15.33 17.67
CA GLY A 199 15.21 14.54 18.50
C GLY A 199 13.96 14.03 17.78
N GLY A 200 13.88 14.19 16.46
CA GLY A 200 12.83 13.58 15.64
C GLY A 200 12.99 12.06 15.57
N VAL A 201 11.87 11.35 15.38
CA VAL A 201 11.88 9.89 15.23
C VAL A 201 12.31 9.52 13.82
N VAL A 202 13.38 8.75 13.69
CA VAL A 202 13.97 8.35 12.40
C VAL A 202 14.41 6.90 12.46
N LEU A 203 14.11 6.13 11.42
CA LEU A 203 14.56 4.75 11.24
C LEU A 203 15.67 4.71 10.19
N GLY A 204 16.88 5.07 10.62
CA GLY A 204 18.07 5.06 9.75
C GLY A 204 18.48 3.65 9.29
N PRO A 205 19.50 3.55 8.43
CA PRO A 205 20.05 2.26 7.98
C PRO A 205 20.33 1.31 9.15
N SER A 206 19.88 0.06 9.00
CA SER A 206 20.10 -1.01 9.98
C SER A 206 20.34 -2.31 9.24
N ALA A 207 21.46 -2.96 9.60
CA ALA A 207 21.92 -4.20 9.00
C ALA A 207 21.27 -5.46 9.58
N ALA A 208 20.66 -5.35 10.77
CA ALA A 208 19.93 -6.45 11.39
C ALA A 208 18.70 -6.80 10.55
N GLY A 209 18.55 -8.09 10.22
CA GLY A 209 17.46 -8.59 9.36
C GLY A 209 17.48 -8.07 7.92
N ALA A 210 18.55 -7.38 7.50
CA ALA A 210 18.59 -6.71 6.20
C ALA A 210 18.90 -7.66 5.04
N LEU A 211 18.11 -7.55 3.97
CA LEU A 211 18.16 -8.38 2.78
C LEU A 211 18.30 -7.52 1.50
N PRO A 212 19.14 -7.93 0.53
CA PRO A 212 19.98 -9.13 0.55
C PRO A 212 21.16 -9.01 1.52
N ALA A 213 21.44 -10.06 2.30
CA ALA A 213 22.44 -10.02 3.36
C ALA A 213 23.86 -9.69 2.86
N SER A 214 24.20 -10.04 1.61
CA SER A 214 25.50 -9.73 0.99
C SER A 214 25.70 -8.24 0.67
N VAL A 215 24.61 -7.49 0.53
CA VAL A 215 24.65 -6.03 0.28
C VAL A 215 24.38 -5.28 1.57
N CYS A 216 23.29 -5.62 2.26
CA CYS A 216 22.75 -4.82 3.35
C CYS A 216 22.88 -5.45 4.74
N GLY A 217 23.17 -6.75 4.83
CA GLY A 217 23.27 -7.47 6.10
C GLY A 217 24.48 -7.03 6.93
N GLU A 218 24.66 -7.61 8.12
CA GLU A 218 25.73 -7.21 9.06
C GLU A 218 27.15 -7.30 8.50
N SER A 219 27.37 -8.24 7.58
CA SER A 219 28.62 -8.40 6.81
C SER A 219 28.50 -7.93 5.36
N GLY A 220 27.41 -7.22 5.05
CA GLY A 220 27.08 -6.73 3.72
C GLY A 220 28.00 -5.60 3.28
N SER A 221 28.24 -5.52 1.97
CA SER A 221 29.14 -4.54 1.35
C SER A 221 28.74 -3.08 1.58
N HIS A 222 27.45 -2.79 1.84
CA HIS A 222 26.85 -1.46 1.94
C HIS A 222 25.91 -1.34 3.16
N LYS A 223 26.18 -2.10 4.22
CA LYS A 223 25.30 -2.23 5.39
C LYS A 223 24.89 -0.89 6.04
N ASP A 224 25.74 0.13 5.94
CA ASP A 224 25.51 1.45 6.55
C ASP A 224 24.81 2.44 5.60
N ASP A 225 24.56 2.05 4.35
CA ASP A 225 23.92 2.86 3.29
C ASP A 225 22.56 2.30 2.85
N CYS A 226 22.21 1.08 3.26
CA CYS A 226 20.95 0.45 2.93
C CYS A 226 19.77 1.07 3.70
N LEU A 227 18.95 1.86 3.01
CA LEU A 227 17.82 2.57 3.60
C LEU A 227 16.72 1.59 4.03
N ARG A 228 16.06 1.88 5.16
CA ARG A 228 14.80 1.22 5.54
C ARG A 228 13.71 1.56 4.53
N THR A 229 12.82 0.59 4.27
CA THR A 229 11.69 0.74 3.34
C THR A 229 10.45 1.40 3.98
N ILE A 230 10.52 1.77 5.26
CA ILE A 230 9.38 2.30 6.03
C ILE A 230 8.92 3.69 5.56
N PRO A 231 9.76 4.73 5.50
CA PRO A 231 9.27 6.04 5.08
C PRO A 231 9.19 6.16 3.54
N PRO A 232 8.16 6.83 2.99
CA PRO A 232 8.13 7.22 1.59
C PRO A 232 9.24 8.22 1.28
N ARG A 233 9.76 8.14 0.04
CA ARG A 233 10.79 9.05 -0.47
C ARG A 233 10.57 9.34 -1.95
N GLU A 234 11.48 10.09 -2.54
CA GLU A 234 11.48 10.50 -3.96
C GLU A 234 11.41 9.31 -4.93
N ASN A 235 11.85 8.13 -4.49
CA ASN A 235 11.79 6.90 -5.25
C ASN A 235 10.46 6.12 -5.13
N GLY A 236 9.46 6.71 -4.46
CA GLY A 236 8.24 6.03 -4.05
C GLY A 236 8.48 5.22 -2.79
N GLY A 237 8.22 3.92 -2.85
CA GLY A 237 8.22 3.04 -1.68
C GLY A 237 6.89 3.16 -0.94
N ASN A 238 6.92 3.15 0.40
CA ASN A 238 5.76 3.20 1.31
C ASN A 238 4.99 4.52 1.23
N MET A 239 4.26 4.72 0.15
CA MET A 239 3.49 5.93 -0.03
C MET A 239 2.11 5.80 0.62
N ASP A 240 1.55 4.59 0.69
CA ASP A 240 0.29 4.30 1.39
C ASP A 240 -0.87 5.19 0.90
N VAL A 241 -0.87 5.44 -0.41
CA VAL A 241 -1.82 6.32 -1.11
C VAL A 241 -2.87 5.44 -1.80
N GLN A 242 -4.03 5.29 -1.14
CA GLN A 242 -5.10 4.41 -1.60
C GLN A 242 -5.65 4.72 -3.00
N GLN A 243 -5.39 5.91 -3.54
CA GLN A 243 -5.78 6.29 -4.90
C GLN A 243 -4.95 5.57 -5.97
N MET A 244 -3.88 4.85 -5.61
CA MET A 244 -3.04 4.06 -6.53
C MET A 244 -3.65 2.68 -6.84
N GLN A 245 -4.95 2.62 -7.14
CA GLN A 245 -5.65 1.35 -7.38
C GLN A 245 -5.39 0.79 -8.76
N VAL A 246 -5.89 -0.44 -8.99
CA VAL A 246 -5.98 -1.06 -10.32
C VAL A 246 -6.58 -0.08 -11.34
N GLY A 247 -5.92 0.05 -12.49
CA GLY A 247 -6.29 0.95 -13.57
C GLY A 247 -5.59 2.31 -13.54
N THR A 248 -4.98 2.69 -12.41
CA THR A 248 -4.15 3.90 -12.32
C THR A 248 -2.74 3.68 -12.87
N ARG A 249 -2.04 4.80 -13.11
CA ARG A 249 -0.64 4.79 -13.54
C ARG A 249 0.17 5.69 -12.62
N VAL A 250 1.36 5.27 -12.25
CA VAL A 250 2.28 6.08 -11.45
C VAL A 250 3.51 6.42 -12.29
N LEU A 251 3.85 7.70 -12.34
CA LEU A 251 5.08 8.19 -12.94
C LEU A 251 6.19 8.18 -11.88
N PHE A 252 7.25 7.40 -12.11
CA PHE A 252 8.42 7.35 -11.22
C PHE A 252 9.65 7.98 -11.87
N PRO A 253 10.40 8.86 -11.18
CA PRO A 253 11.71 9.32 -11.63
C PRO A 253 12.77 8.22 -11.49
N CYS A 254 13.55 7.97 -12.54
CA CYS A 254 14.59 6.93 -12.52
C CYS A 254 15.91 7.47 -11.98
N PHE A 255 16.42 6.85 -10.92
CA PHE A 255 17.69 7.24 -10.28
C PHE A 255 18.87 6.36 -10.69
N ILE A 256 18.61 5.19 -11.28
CA ILE A 256 19.61 4.32 -11.87
C ILE A 256 19.20 3.92 -13.29
N ASP A 257 20.16 3.42 -14.07
CA ASP A 257 19.84 2.78 -15.34
C ASP A 257 18.95 1.56 -15.11
N GLY A 258 17.91 1.41 -15.93
CA GLY A 258 16.88 0.40 -15.74
C GLY A 258 15.81 0.73 -14.68
N CYS A 259 15.97 1.80 -13.91
CA CYS A 259 15.10 2.27 -12.82
C CYS A 259 14.95 1.30 -11.63
N GLY A 260 14.78 -0.01 -11.86
CA GLY A 260 14.63 -1.03 -10.83
C GLY A 260 13.27 -1.02 -10.16
N VAL A 261 12.22 -1.39 -10.89
CA VAL A 261 10.82 -1.40 -10.40
C VAL A 261 10.62 -2.51 -9.38
N PHE A 262 9.93 -2.21 -8.27
CA PHE A 262 9.54 -3.20 -7.26
C PHE A 262 8.16 -2.88 -6.69
N ALA A 263 7.57 -3.87 -6.02
CA ALA A 263 6.39 -3.67 -5.18
C ALA A 263 6.35 -4.69 -4.03
N GLY A 264 5.61 -4.36 -2.99
CA GLY A 264 5.25 -5.21 -1.86
C GLY A 264 4.37 -4.40 -0.92
N ASP A 265 4.08 -4.91 0.29
CA ASP A 265 3.18 -4.19 1.22
C ASP A 265 1.86 -3.81 0.51
N ILE A 266 1.19 -4.82 -0.05
CA ILE A 266 0.01 -4.60 -0.87
C ILE A 266 -1.21 -4.66 0.05
N HIS A 267 -2.01 -3.61 0.01
CA HIS A 267 -3.17 -3.45 0.88
C HIS A 267 -4.41 -3.91 0.14
N TYR A 268 -5.26 -4.67 0.83
CA TYR A 268 -6.57 -5.02 0.31
C TYR A 268 -7.50 -3.79 0.29
N ALA A 269 -7.41 -2.98 1.35
CA ALA A 269 -8.07 -1.70 1.53
C ALA A 269 -7.38 -0.92 2.66
N GLN A 270 -7.43 0.40 2.60
CA GLN A 270 -6.86 1.31 3.59
C GLN A 270 -7.67 2.62 3.58
N GLY A 271 -7.93 3.21 4.74
CA GLY A 271 -8.40 4.59 4.84
C GLY A 271 -7.24 5.58 4.69
N ASP A 272 -7.51 6.85 4.38
CA ASP A 272 -6.45 7.86 4.34
C ASP A 272 -5.74 7.99 5.71
N GLY A 273 -4.41 7.97 5.66
CA GLY A 273 -3.53 8.17 6.81
C GLY A 273 -3.19 6.90 7.58
N GLU A 274 -3.73 5.74 7.19
CA GLU A 274 -3.35 4.41 7.72
C GLU A 274 -3.26 4.43 9.25
N VAL A 275 -4.32 4.91 9.89
CA VAL A 275 -4.18 5.55 11.19
C VAL A 275 -3.73 4.60 12.30
N SER A 276 -4.01 3.29 12.23
CA SER A 276 -3.49 2.29 13.20
C SER A 276 -2.05 1.87 12.90
N GLY A 277 -1.49 2.33 11.79
CA GLY A 277 -0.16 1.98 11.26
C GLY A 277 -0.16 0.75 10.35
N THR A 278 -1.31 0.11 10.13
CA THR A 278 -1.45 -0.96 9.13
C THR A 278 -2.79 -0.83 8.42
N ALA A 279 -2.83 -1.34 7.19
CA ALA A 279 -4.03 -1.49 6.38
C ALA A 279 -4.70 -2.85 6.62
N VAL A 280 -5.53 -3.31 5.68
CA VAL A 280 -5.78 -4.76 5.53
C VAL A 280 -4.60 -5.36 4.75
N GLU A 281 -3.57 -5.76 5.49
CA GLU A 281 -2.32 -6.30 4.96
C GLU A 281 -2.48 -7.70 4.38
N MET A 282 -1.84 -7.98 3.23
CA MET A 282 -1.93 -9.29 2.59
C MET A 282 -0.74 -9.63 1.68
N GLY A 283 -0.56 -10.92 1.40
CA GLY A 283 0.21 -11.37 0.23
C GLY A 283 -0.63 -11.30 -1.05
N THR A 284 0.02 -11.18 -2.22
CA THR A 284 -0.69 -11.04 -3.50
C THR A 284 0.06 -11.65 -4.69
N VAL A 285 -0.64 -11.73 -5.83
CA VAL A 285 -0.03 -11.70 -7.17
C VAL A 285 -0.40 -10.38 -7.84
N THR A 286 0.55 -9.44 -7.88
CA THR A 286 0.38 -8.09 -8.43
C THR A 286 0.91 -8.02 -9.86
N THR A 287 0.10 -7.52 -10.80
CA THR A 287 0.48 -7.33 -12.20
C THR A 287 0.67 -5.85 -12.51
N LEU A 288 1.86 -5.49 -12.97
CA LEU A 288 2.24 -4.15 -13.40
C LEU A 288 2.55 -4.13 -14.90
N ARG A 289 2.51 -2.93 -15.50
CA ARG A 289 2.98 -2.73 -16.87
C ARG A 289 3.66 -1.38 -17.02
N VAL A 290 4.91 -1.36 -17.48
CA VAL A 290 5.55 -0.10 -17.90
C VAL A 290 5.00 0.30 -19.25
N LYS A 291 4.18 1.35 -19.27
CA LYS A 291 3.52 1.87 -20.48
C LYS A 291 4.45 2.70 -21.34
N LYS A 292 5.34 3.46 -20.71
CA LYS A 292 6.18 4.45 -21.39
C LYS A 292 7.40 4.83 -20.58
N ILE A 293 8.50 5.13 -21.28
CA ILE A 293 9.66 5.86 -20.76
C ILE A 293 9.57 7.31 -21.26
N HIS A 294 9.48 8.26 -20.34
CA HIS A 294 9.49 9.70 -20.60
C HIS A 294 10.92 10.21 -20.47
N LYS A 295 11.61 10.36 -21.62
CA LYS A 295 13.03 10.71 -21.67
C LYS A 295 13.32 12.05 -20.98
N GLY A 296 14.25 12.05 -20.02
CA GLY A 296 14.67 13.22 -19.25
C GLY A 296 13.63 13.82 -18.29
N LYS A 297 12.41 13.27 -18.21
CA LYS A 297 11.34 13.84 -17.36
C LYS A 297 11.64 13.70 -15.87
N GLY A 298 12.33 12.63 -15.46
CA GLY A 298 12.66 12.36 -14.07
C GLY A 298 13.50 13.47 -13.43
N SER A 299 14.34 14.17 -14.21
CA SER A 299 15.12 15.32 -13.72
C SER A 299 14.28 16.52 -13.28
N SER A 300 12.99 16.56 -13.62
CA SER A 300 12.05 17.61 -13.23
C SER A 300 11.04 17.17 -12.16
N MET A 301 11.15 15.92 -11.70
CA MET A 301 10.26 15.34 -10.71
C MET A 301 10.96 15.30 -9.35
N ASP A 302 10.24 15.73 -8.33
CA ASP A 302 10.66 15.61 -6.93
C ASP A 302 10.13 14.30 -6.33
N MET A 303 8.81 14.08 -6.46
CA MET A 303 8.11 12.87 -6.05
C MET A 303 7.44 12.18 -7.24
N PRO A 304 7.05 10.89 -7.10
CA PRO A 304 6.18 10.22 -8.05
C PRO A 304 4.84 10.97 -8.23
N ALA A 305 4.18 10.74 -9.37
CA ALA A 305 2.87 11.32 -9.65
C ALA A 305 1.88 10.27 -10.15
N THR A 306 0.71 10.20 -9.53
CA THR A 306 -0.37 9.31 -9.94
C THR A 306 -1.21 9.95 -11.04
N LEU A 307 -1.48 9.19 -12.08
CA LEU A 307 -2.36 9.52 -13.18
C LEU A 307 -3.56 8.57 -13.11
N GLY A 308 -4.75 9.12 -12.84
CA GLY A 308 -6.00 8.41 -13.04
C GLY A 308 -6.27 8.10 -14.51
N ASN A 309 -7.33 7.33 -14.75
CA ASN A 309 -7.87 7.05 -16.07
C ASN A 309 -9.29 7.66 -16.19
N ASP A 310 -9.98 7.40 -17.31
CA ASP A 310 -11.38 7.82 -17.51
C ASP A 310 -12.39 6.89 -16.79
N GLN A 311 -11.93 5.83 -16.10
CA GLN A 311 -12.80 5.01 -15.29
C GLN A 311 -13.11 5.79 -14.01
N ILE A 312 -14.39 5.84 -13.65
CA ILE A 312 -14.83 6.44 -12.39
C ILE A 312 -14.30 5.54 -11.27
N ILE A 313 -13.20 5.95 -10.63
CA ILE A 313 -12.81 5.43 -9.32
C ILE A 313 -13.77 6.12 -8.35
N ASP A 314 -14.72 5.37 -7.81
CA ASP A 314 -15.72 5.89 -6.88
C ASP A 314 -15.09 6.09 -5.50
N MET A 315 -14.19 7.06 -5.41
CA MET A 315 -13.41 7.34 -4.18
C MET A 315 -14.23 8.04 -3.12
N GLU A 316 -15.30 8.74 -3.51
CA GLU A 316 -16.10 9.53 -2.59
C GLU A 316 -17.43 8.83 -2.33
N PRO A 317 -17.71 8.44 -1.07
CA PRO A 317 -18.94 7.74 -0.76
C PRO A 317 -20.17 8.59 -1.03
N THR A 318 -21.17 8.01 -1.68
CA THR A 318 -22.48 8.66 -1.84
C THR A 318 -23.28 8.70 -0.54
N ARG A 319 -23.05 7.74 0.36
CA ARG A 319 -23.66 7.65 1.69
C ARG A 319 -22.56 7.59 2.75
N PHE A 320 -22.42 8.67 3.52
CA PHE A 320 -21.31 8.80 4.46
C PHE A 320 -21.70 9.46 5.78
N TYR A 321 -20.89 9.17 6.80
CA TYR A 321 -20.84 9.95 8.02
C TYR A 321 -19.50 10.71 8.06
N GLN A 322 -19.53 11.98 8.46
CA GLN A 322 -18.33 12.82 8.46
C GLN A 322 -18.19 13.56 9.78
N THR A 323 -17.00 13.48 10.35
CA THR A 323 -16.59 14.34 11.47
C THR A 323 -15.65 15.43 10.96
N VAL A 324 -15.62 16.56 11.67
CA VAL A 324 -14.81 17.73 11.30
C VAL A 324 -13.87 18.05 12.45
N GLY A 325 -12.58 18.01 12.15
CA GLY A 325 -11.50 18.33 13.07
C GLY A 325 -10.95 19.72 12.80
N ILE A 326 -10.59 20.37 13.90
CA ILE A 326 -9.77 21.59 13.98
C ILE A 326 -8.59 21.31 14.92
N PRO A 327 -7.53 22.14 14.97
CA PRO A 327 -6.29 21.91 15.73
C PRO A 327 -6.43 21.99 17.26
N LYS A 328 -7.49 21.40 17.80
CA LYS A 328 -7.85 21.35 19.21
C LYS A 328 -7.25 20.12 19.87
N LYS A 329 -6.68 20.30 21.05
CA LYS A 329 -6.13 19.23 21.90
C LYS A 329 -6.55 19.42 23.36
N GLY A 330 -6.36 18.39 24.19
CA GLY A 330 -6.55 18.53 25.63
C GLY A 330 -5.51 19.45 26.27
N LYS A 331 -5.92 20.12 27.36
CA LYS A 331 -5.00 20.90 28.18
C LYS A 331 -4.04 19.96 28.93
N GLY A 332 -2.74 20.21 28.82
CA GLY A 332 -1.69 19.36 29.37
C GLY A 332 -1.21 18.25 28.43
N GLU A 333 -1.96 17.96 27.35
CA GLU A 333 -1.55 16.95 26.37
C GLU A 333 -0.47 17.51 25.43
N ILE A 334 0.54 16.69 25.15
CA ILE A 334 1.55 16.95 24.13
C ILE A 334 1.47 15.79 23.14
N PRO A 335 0.92 16.00 21.93
CA PRO A 335 0.90 14.97 20.91
C PRO A 335 2.33 14.46 20.64
N PRO A 336 2.55 13.14 20.49
CA PRO A 336 3.88 12.60 20.25
C PRO A 336 4.62 13.22 19.05
N SER A 337 3.89 13.65 18.01
CA SER A 337 4.42 14.36 16.83
C SER A 337 5.07 15.71 17.14
N HIS A 338 4.74 16.32 18.28
CA HIS A 338 5.19 17.66 18.67
C HIS A 338 6.26 17.66 19.75
N GLY A 339 6.60 16.49 20.30
CA GLY A 339 7.56 16.37 21.41
C GLY A 339 8.91 17.02 21.09
N TYR A 340 9.50 16.66 19.95
CA TYR A 340 10.80 17.17 19.51
C TYR A 340 10.77 18.66 19.08
N LEU A 341 9.59 19.23 18.82
CA LEU A 341 9.39 20.63 18.45
C LEU A 341 9.27 21.57 19.66
N GLY A 342 9.69 21.12 20.85
CA GLY A 342 9.57 21.89 22.08
C GLY A 342 8.15 21.86 22.66
N GLY A 343 7.56 20.66 22.73
CA GLY A 343 6.18 20.40 23.18
C GLY A 343 5.76 21.07 24.49
N GLU A 344 6.73 21.38 25.37
CA GLU A 344 6.54 22.16 26.61
C GLU A 344 5.79 23.49 26.37
N LYS A 345 6.07 24.17 25.23
CA LYS A 345 5.42 25.45 24.89
C LYS A 345 3.93 25.31 24.63
N ILE A 346 3.50 24.15 24.13
CA ILE A 346 2.12 23.89 23.73
C ILE A 346 1.32 23.12 24.80
N ALA A 347 1.99 22.60 25.83
CA ALA A 347 1.36 21.77 26.87
C ALA A 347 0.09 22.41 27.43
N ASN A 348 0.16 23.68 27.85
CA ASN A 348 -0.97 24.39 28.47
C ASN A 348 -1.99 24.99 27.47
N LEU A 349 -1.78 24.83 26.17
CA LEU A 349 -2.72 25.28 25.14
C LEU A 349 -3.83 24.23 24.92
N GLU A 350 -4.97 24.68 24.41
CA GLU A 350 -6.07 23.80 23.96
C GLU A 350 -6.30 23.91 22.45
N ASN A 351 -5.60 24.83 21.79
CA ASN A 351 -5.65 25.03 20.34
C ASN A 351 -4.24 25.35 19.82
N LEU A 352 -3.85 24.73 18.70
CA LEU A 352 -2.61 25.04 17.99
C LEU A 352 -2.93 25.86 16.73
N ASN A 353 -1.96 26.63 16.25
CA ASN A 353 -2.13 27.40 15.03
C ASN A 353 -1.80 26.53 13.81
N GLU A 354 -2.72 26.46 12.84
CA GLU A 354 -2.46 25.91 11.50
C GLU A 354 -1.98 24.44 11.47
N ASP A 355 -2.37 23.66 12.48
CA ASP A 355 -1.83 22.30 12.69
C ASP A 355 -2.75 21.21 12.16
N LEU A 356 -2.45 20.71 10.95
CA LEU A 356 -3.21 19.61 10.32
C LEU A 356 -3.11 18.30 11.10
N THR A 357 -1.99 18.03 11.76
CA THR A 357 -1.81 16.80 12.54
C THR A 357 -2.80 16.76 13.70
N VAL A 358 -2.92 17.86 14.46
CA VAL A 358 -3.90 17.95 15.55
C VAL A 358 -5.33 18.01 15.02
N ALA A 359 -5.58 18.68 13.89
CA ALA A 359 -6.90 18.68 13.26
C ALA A 359 -7.34 17.26 12.84
N ALA A 360 -6.46 16.50 12.20
CA ALA A 360 -6.70 15.10 11.84
C ALA A 360 -6.98 14.23 13.07
N ARG A 361 -6.17 14.36 14.14
CA ARG A 361 -6.41 13.64 15.41
C ARG A 361 -7.79 13.95 15.98
N HIS A 362 -8.19 15.21 15.98
CA HIS A 362 -9.49 15.63 16.50
C HIS A 362 -10.66 15.11 15.64
N ALA A 363 -10.54 15.08 14.31
CA ALA A 363 -11.56 14.48 13.44
C ALA A 363 -11.68 12.97 13.70
N LEU A 364 -10.54 12.28 13.77
CA LEU A 364 -10.47 10.84 13.97
C LEU A 364 -11.05 10.40 15.33
N LEU A 365 -10.73 11.11 16.41
CA LEU A 365 -11.27 10.81 17.74
C LEU A 365 -12.79 10.93 17.78
N GLN A 366 -13.36 11.95 17.14
CA GLN A 366 -14.81 12.09 17.00
C GLN A 366 -15.42 10.94 16.19
N MET A 367 -14.73 10.44 15.17
CA MET A 367 -15.19 9.30 14.37
C MET A 367 -15.20 8.01 15.19
N ILE A 368 -14.14 7.78 15.98
CA ILE A 368 -14.08 6.65 16.92
C ILE A 368 -15.23 6.74 17.93
N ASP A 369 -15.50 7.92 18.50
CA ASP A 369 -16.61 8.11 19.44
C ASP A 369 -17.97 7.80 18.79
N TYR A 370 -18.20 8.23 17.54
CA TYR A 370 -19.41 7.90 16.78
C TYR A 370 -19.56 6.39 16.54
N LEU A 371 -18.49 5.72 16.12
CA LEU A 371 -18.49 4.27 15.88
C LEU A 371 -18.79 3.48 17.16
N VAL A 372 -18.27 3.94 18.30
CA VAL A 372 -18.57 3.35 19.61
C VAL A 372 -20.02 3.60 20.02
N SER A 373 -20.51 4.83 19.90
CA SER A 373 -21.83 5.20 20.42
C SER A 373 -22.99 4.68 19.56
N GLU A 374 -22.87 4.79 18.23
CA GLU A 374 -23.97 4.49 17.31
C GLU A 374 -23.91 3.08 16.72
N HIS A 375 -22.73 2.47 16.64
CA HIS A 375 -22.54 1.13 16.08
C HIS A 375 -22.09 0.08 17.09
N GLY A 376 -21.85 0.48 18.35
CA GLY A 376 -21.56 -0.44 19.45
C GLY A 376 -20.20 -1.15 19.35
N LEU A 377 -19.27 -0.61 18.55
CA LEU A 377 -17.91 -1.14 18.44
C LEU A 377 -17.12 -0.86 19.73
N THR A 378 -16.13 -1.70 20.04
CA THR A 378 -15.09 -1.31 21.00
C THR A 378 -14.22 -0.18 20.42
N LYS A 379 -13.43 0.48 21.27
CA LYS A 379 -12.51 1.53 20.80
C LYS A 379 -11.48 0.98 19.82
N GLU A 380 -10.95 -0.21 20.08
CA GLU A 380 -9.96 -0.89 19.24
C GLU A 380 -10.57 -1.29 17.90
N GLN A 381 -11.77 -1.86 17.89
CA GLN A 381 -12.53 -2.16 16.68
C GLN A 381 -12.80 -0.90 15.85
N ALA A 382 -13.26 0.17 16.49
CA ALA A 382 -13.52 1.45 15.83
C ALA A 382 -12.23 2.05 15.22
N TYR A 383 -11.11 1.97 15.93
CA TYR A 383 -9.84 2.49 15.44
C TYR A 383 -9.28 1.66 14.27
N VAL A 384 -9.37 0.33 14.34
CA VAL A 384 -9.04 -0.54 13.21
C VAL A 384 -9.93 -0.25 12.00
N LEU A 385 -11.23 -0.10 12.20
CA LEU A 385 -12.16 0.26 11.12
C LEU A 385 -11.77 1.60 10.49
N CYS A 386 -11.37 2.59 11.30
CA CYS A 386 -10.86 3.86 10.78
C CYS A 386 -9.61 3.67 9.89
N SER A 387 -8.69 2.79 10.27
CA SER A 387 -7.47 2.53 9.48
C SER A 387 -7.75 1.94 8.10
N VAL A 388 -8.85 1.20 7.96
CA VAL A 388 -9.16 0.45 6.73
C VAL A 388 -10.28 1.05 5.88
N ALA A 389 -11.04 2.01 6.41
CA ALA A 389 -12.25 2.51 5.72
C ALA A 389 -12.61 3.98 5.99
N VAL A 390 -11.79 4.75 6.71
CA VAL A 390 -12.06 6.18 6.97
C VAL A 390 -11.04 7.07 6.28
N ASP A 391 -11.55 8.07 5.56
CA ASP A 391 -10.73 9.02 4.82
C ASP A 391 -10.55 10.33 5.59
N LEU A 392 -9.32 10.61 6.01
CA LEU A 392 -8.85 11.91 6.45
C LEU A 392 -8.59 12.86 5.28
N ARG A 393 -9.55 13.73 4.97
CA ARG A 393 -9.45 14.74 3.91
C ARG A 393 -9.08 16.11 4.47
N VAL A 394 -8.15 16.81 3.82
CA VAL A 394 -7.89 18.22 4.12
C VAL A 394 -9.06 19.06 3.60
N GLY A 395 -9.81 19.70 4.50
CA GLY A 395 -10.93 20.56 4.14
C GLY A 395 -10.49 21.97 3.76
N GLN A 396 -9.66 22.61 4.60
CA GLN A 396 -9.03 23.90 4.27
C GLN A 396 -7.74 24.13 5.08
N VAL A 397 -6.87 24.96 4.51
CA VAL A 397 -5.54 25.33 5.05
C VAL A 397 -5.28 26.85 5.01
N VAL A 398 -6.32 27.67 5.20
CA VAL A 398 -6.18 29.15 5.10
C VAL A 398 -6.89 29.93 6.19
N ASP A 399 -7.84 29.32 6.91
CA ASP A 399 -8.63 30.03 7.91
C ASP A 399 -7.95 29.98 9.28
N VAL A 400 -7.19 31.02 9.60
CA VAL A 400 -6.48 31.10 10.88
C VAL A 400 -7.44 31.28 12.08
N PRO A 401 -7.18 30.62 13.23
CA PRO A 401 -6.04 29.73 13.50
C PRO A 401 -6.28 28.26 13.13
N ASN A 402 -7.46 27.91 12.60
CA ASN A 402 -7.96 26.54 12.58
C ASN A 402 -7.99 25.98 11.16
N TYR A 403 -6.97 25.21 10.77
CA TYR A 403 -7.08 24.36 9.58
C TYR A 403 -8.03 23.19 9.84
N VAL A 404 -8.69 22.72 8.78
CA VAL A 404 -9.72 21.69 8.90
C VAL A 404 -9.27 20.41 8.22
N VAL A 405 -9.43 19.30 8.94
CA VAL A 405 -9.39 17.94 8.41
C VAL A 405 -10.75 17.31 8.69
N THR A 406 -11.30 16.57 7.74
CA THR A 406 -12.53 15.80 7.93
C THR A 406 -12.20 14.32 7.93
N ALA A 407 -12.86 13.53 8.79
CA ALA A 407 -12.80 12.07 8.70
C ALA A 407 -14.12 11.59 8.09
N VAL A 408 -14.06 10.92 6.95
CA VAL A 408 -15.22 10.50 6.15
C VAL A 408 -15.31 8.99 6.17
N LEU A 409 -16.42 8.44 6.67
CA LEU A 409 -16.70 7.01 6.66
C LEU A 409 -17.76 6.70 5.60
N ASN A 410 -17.44 5.82 4.64
CA ASN A 410 -18.44 5.22 3.77
C ASN A 410 -19.36 4.30 4.60
N LEU A 411 -20.65 4.62 4.70
CA LEU A 411 -21.59 3.85 5.53
C LEU A 411 -21.95 2.48 4.91
N ASP A 412 -21.59 2.25 3.66
CA ASP A 412 -21.81 0.97 2.97
C ASP A 412 -20.96 -0.15 3.55
N VAL A 413 -19.96 0.14 4.39
CA VAL A 413 -19.23 -0.89 5.14
C VAL A 413 -20.13 -1.68 6.10
N PHE A 414 -21.28 -1.14 6.50
CA PHE A 414 -22.26 -1.82 7.36
C PHE A 414 -23.35 -2.56 6.58
N ASP A 415 -23.33 -2.52 5.25
CA ASP A 415 -24.34 -3.21 4.45
C ASP A 415 -24.02 -4.70 4.34
N LYS A 416 -24.90 -5.52 4.93
CA LYS A 416 -24.79 -6.99 4.99
C LYS A 416 -24.72 -7.71 3.62
N TYR A 417 -24.96 -7.00 2.51
CA TYR A 417 -25.09 -7.58 1.17
C TYR A 417 -24.28 -6.81 0.10
N ARG A 418 -23.18 -6.16 0.47
CA ARG A 418 -22.22 -5.62 -0.51
C ARG A 418 -21.45 -6.78 -1.16
N PHE A 419 -22.12 -7.54 -2.01
CA PHE A 419 -21.54 -8.56 -2.91
C PHE A 419 -21.95 -8.29 -4.35
#